data_AF-A0A0H3H8L7-F1
#
_entry.id   AF-A0A0H3H8L7-F1
#
_cell.length_a   1.000
_cell.length_b   1.000
_cell.length_c   1.000
_cell.angle_alpha   90.00
_cell.angle_beta   90.00
_cell.angle_gamma   90.00
#
_symmetry.space_group_name_H-M   'P 1'
#
loop_
_entity.id
_entity.type
_entity.pdbx_description
1 polymer ?
#
loop_
_entity_poly.entity_id
_entity_poly.type
_entity_poly.pdbx_seq_one_letter_code
_entity_poly.pdbx_strand_id
1 'polypeptide(L)'
;MANTITADEIRESFSQAMSAMYQQEVPQYGTLLELVADVNLAILENNPTLHEQLANADELARLNVERHGAIRVGTAEELATLRRMFAIMGMYPVSYYDLSQAGVPVHSTAFRPIDDAALARNPFRVFTSLLRLELIANEALRQRAADILSRRDIFTPRCRELIALHEQKGEFTAAEAREFVQQALETFRWHRHATVDEETYHALHEEHRLIADVVCFPGCHINHLTPRTLDIDRVQALMPECGIAPKALIEGPPRRDVPILLRQTSFKALEEPVMFAGEHRGTHTARFGEIEQRGIALTPKGRALYDRLLGEAGVGKDNLTHQRHLQEVFSPFPDSEFLLRQQGLAYFRYRLTPAGEAHRQAFRPGDDPQPLIERGWVIAQPIIYEDFLPVSAAGIFQSNLGNEIQTRSHGNASRQAFEEALGCPVYDEFALYQQAEERSKRRCGLL
;
A
#
# COMPACT_ATOMS: atom_id res chain seq x y z
N MET A 1 28.63 -9.41 23.13
CA MET A 1 28.31 -9.15 21.72
C MET A 1 27.01 -8.37 21.73
N ALA A 2 27.00 -7.13 21.23
CA ALA A 2 25.76 -6.35 21.22
C ALA A 2 24.76 -7.07 20.29
N ASN A 3 23.57 -7.39 20.78
CA ASN A 3 22.49 -7.95 19.96
C ASN A 3 22.08 -6.87 18.93
N THR A 4 22.62 -6.98 17.72
CA THR A 4 22.26 -6.17 16.56
C THR A 4 20.83 -6.50 16.16
N ILE A 5 20.01 -5.47 15.93
CA ILE A 5 18.60 -5.63 15.54
C ILE A 5 18.48 -5.75 14.02
N THR A 6 17.57 -6.58 13.54
CA THR A 6 17.32 -6.74 12.10
C THR A 6 16.43 -5.61 11.56
N ALA A 7 16.54 -5.30 10.27
CA ALA A 7 15.67 -4.33 9.61
C ALA A 7 14.18 -4.69 9.75
N ASP A 8 13.86 -5.99 9.76
CA ASP A 8 12.50 -6.50 9.94
C ASP A 8 11.93 -6.21 11.33
N GLU A 9 12.74 -6.31 12.38
CA GLU A 9 12.35 -5.94 13.75
C GLU A 9 12.13 -4.42 13.89
N ILE A 10 12.95 -3.61 13.21
CA ILE A 10 12.76 -2.15 13.18
C ILE A 10 11.44 -1.81 12.46
N ARG A 11 11.18 -2.43 11.30
CA ARG A 11 9.93 -2.24 10.54
C ARG A 11 8.71 -2.64 11.33
N GLU A 12 8.75 -3.78 12.01
CA GLU A 12 7.68 -4.26 12.88
C GLU A 12 7.40 -3.26 14.00
N SER A 13 8.45 -2.80 14.70
CA SER A 13 8.34 -1.78 15.76
C SER A 13 7.77 -0.46 15.24
N PHE A 14 8.21 -0.02 14.05
CA PHE A 14 7.73 1.19 13.42
C PHE A 14 6.26 1.09 13.01
N SER A 15 5.85 -0.02 12.39
CA SER A 15 4.46 -0.28 12.00
C SER A 15 3.52 -0.29 13.20
N GLN A 16 3.93 -0.92 14.30
CA GLN A 16 3.16 -0.92 15.56
C GLN A 16 3.07 0.48 16.18
N ALA A 17 4.19 1.20 16.26
CA ALA A 17 4.21 2.57 16.79
C ALA A 17 3.35 3.52 15.95
N MET A 18 3.39 3.37 14.63
CA MET A 18 2.56 4.11 13.69
C MET A 18 1.07 3.80 13.87
N SER A 19 0.71 2.52 14.03
CA SER A 19 -0.66 2.09 14.29
C SER A 19 -1.19 2.64 15.61
N ALA A 20 -0.40 2.59 16.68
CA ALA A 20 -0.76 3.16 17.98
C ALA A 20 -0.94 4.68 17.93
N MET A 21 -0.04 5.40 17.24
CA MET A 21 -0.17 6.85 17.02
C MET A 21 -1.45 7.16 16.24
N TYR A 22 -1.69 6.47 15.13
CA TYR A 22 -2.85 6.73 14.28
C TYR A 22 -4.17 6.41 14.99
N GLN A 23 -4.22 5.37 15.83
CA GLN A 23 -5.38 5.06 16.67
C GLN A 23 -5.69 6.15 17.70
N GLN A 24 -4.67 6.76 18.29
CA GLN A 24 -4.85 7.88 19.23
C GLN A 24 -5.38 9.13 18.53
N GLU A 25 -4.91 9.37 17.30
CA GLU A 25 -5.32 10.54 16.53
C GLU A 25 -6.66 10.33 15.80
N VAL A 26 -7.03 9.08 15.45
CA VAL A 26 -8.26 8.72 14.72
C VAL A 26 -8.95 7.54 15.43
N PRO A 27 -9.85 7.79 16.40
CA PRO A 27 -10.48 6.71 17.16
C PRO A 27 -11.23 5.67 16.31
N GLN A 28 -11.87 6.07 15.19
CA GLN A 28 -12.56 5.11 14.31
C GLN A 28 -11.61 4.07 13.69
N TYR A 29 -10.31 4.35 13.61
CA TYR A 29 -9.33 3.34 13.20
C TYR A 29 -9.24 2.20 14.21
N GLY A 30 -9.31 2.49 15.51
CA GLY A 30 -9.36 1.46 16.56
C GLY A 30 -10.60 0.56 16.40
N THR A 31 -11.77 1.17 16.20
CA THR A 31 -13.01 0.44 15.92
C THR A 31 -12.92 -0.42 14.67
N LEU A 32 -12.27 0.07 13.61
CA LEU A 32 -12.03 -0.71 12.40
C LEU A 32 -11.14 -1.94 12.67
N LEU A 33 -10.07 -1.79 13.46
CA LEU A 33 -9.19 -2.91 13.80
C LEU A 33 -9.91 -4.03 14.55
N GLU A 34 -10.79 -3.68 15.49
CA GLU A 34 -11.62 -4.64 16.22
C GLU A 34 -12.57 -5.37 15.26
N LEU A 35 -13.29 -4.63 14.40
CA LEU A 35 -14.19 -5.21 13.40
C LEU A 35 -13.45 -6.17 12.45
N VAL A 36 -12.26 -5.78 11.98
CA VAL A 36 -11.45 -6.61 11.09
C VAL A 36 -10.98 -7.89 11.79
N ALA A 37 -10.58 -7.80 13.06
CA ALA A 37 -10.20 -8.96 13.84
C ALA A 37 -11.37 -9.95 13.98
N ASP A 38 -12.56 -9.46 14.31
CA ASP A 38 -13.77 -10.29 14.44
C ASP A 38 -14.16 -10.97 13.11
N VAL A 39 -14.14 -10.22 12.00
CA VAL A 39 -14.46 -10.77 10.67
C VAL A 39 -13.42 -11.81 10.25
N ASN A 40 -12.12 -11.52 10.42
CA ASN A 40 -11.06 -12.47 10.08
C ASN A 40 -11.18 -13.76 10.89
N LEU A 41 -11.41 -13.65 12.20
CA LEU A 41 -11.62 -14.81 13.08
C LEU A 41 -12.82 -15.64 12.60
N ALA A 42 -13.96 -15.00 12.35
CA ALA A 42 -15.16 -15.70 11.88
C ALA A 42 -14.95 -16.41 10.54
N ILE A 43 -14.19 -15.82 9.60
CA ILE A 43 -13.86 -16.47 8.33
C ILE A 43 -12.98 -17.71 8.54
N LEU A 44 -11.97 -17.61 9.41
CA LEU A 44 -11.07 -18.73 9.71
C LEU A 44 -11.79 -19.87 10.43
N GLU A 45 -12.69 -19.57 11.37
CA GLU A 45 -13.50 -20.56 12.07
C GLU A 45 -14.47 -21.30 11.14
N ASN A 46 -15.05 -20.59 10.17
CA ASN A 46 -16.01 -21.15 9.21
C ASN A 46 -15.37 -21.77 7.97
N ASN A 47 -14.04 -21.65 7.79
CA ASN A 47 -13.31 -22.21 6.66
C ASN A 47 -12.00 -22.88 7.10
N PRO A 48 -12.07 -24.11 7.66
CA PRO A 48 -10.91 -24.84 8.16
C PRO A 48 -9.83 -25.05 7.09
N THR A 49 -10.24 -25.25 5.83
CA THR A 49 -9.31 -25.41 4.70
C THR A 49 -8.47 -24.16 4.49
N LEU A 50 -9.09 -22.97 4.52
CA LEU A 50 -8.36 -21.71 4.41
C LEU A 50 -7.43 -21.48 5.61
N HIS A 51 -7.89 -21.82 6.82
CA HIS A 51 -7.05 -21.72 8.02
C HIS A 51 -5.78 -22.60 7.89
N GLU A 52 -5.93 -23.86 7.46
CA GLU A 52 -4.78 -24.75 7.21
C GLU A 52 -3.88 -24.23 6.10
N GLN A 53 -4.44 -23.67 5.02
CA GLN A 53 -3.64 -23.10 3.93
C GLN A 53 -2.77 -21.93 4.41
N LEU A 54 -3.34 -20.99 5.16
CA LEU A 54 -2.63 -19.83 5.70
C LEU A 54 -1.62 -20.24 6.77
N ALA A 55 -1.96 -21.20 7.64
CA ALA A 55 -1.04 -21.74 8.64
C ALA A 55 0.19 -22.36 7.98
N ASN A 56 -0.03 -23.18 6.95
CA ASN A 56 1.03 -23.86 6.22
C ASN A 56 1.86 -22.92 5.31
N ALA A 57 1.42 -21.69 5.09
CA ALA A 57 2.11 -20.67 4.32
C ALA A 57 2.84 -19.65 5.22
N ASP A 58 2.80 -19.82 6.55
CA ASP A 58 3.23 -18.82 7.54
C ASP A 58 2.53 -17.46 7.37
N GLU A 59 1.30 -17.46 6.83
CA GLU A 59 0.54 -16.25 6.52
C GLU A 59 -0.41 -15.80 7.64
N LEU A 60 -0.70 -16.67 8.62
CA LEU A 60 -1.52 -16.32 9.79
C LEU A 60 -0.84 -15.25 10.67
N ALA A 61 0.47 -15.36 10.85
CA ALA A 61 1.22 -14.42 11.69
C ALA A 61 1.22 -13.00 11.10
N ARG A 62 1.39 -12.87 9.77
CA ARG A 62 1.33 -11.56 9.10
C ARG A 62 -0.07 -10.95 9.13
N LEU A 63 -1.15 -11.72 9.01
CA LEU A 63 -2.52 -11.18 8.86
C LEU A 63 -2.89 -10.18 9.96
N ASN A 64 -2.53 -10.45 11.21
CA ASN A 64 -2.86 -9.59 12.36
C ASN A 64 -2.06 -8.29 12.43
N VAL A 65 -0.88 -8.25 11.78
CA VAL A 65 0.01 -7.09 11.79
C VAL A 65 0.03 -6.34 10.45
N GLU A 66 -0.57 -6.94 9.44
CA GLU A 66 -0.53 -6.48 8.05
C GLU A 66 -1.27 -5.16 7.87
N ARG A 67 -0.50 -4.13 7.46
CA ARG A 67 -0.97 -2.77 7.27
C ARG A 67 -0.29 -2.12 6.08
N HIS A 68 -0.90 -1.08 5.52
CA HIS A 68 -0.18 -0.11 4.71
C HIS A 68 -0.54 1.31 5.14
N GLY A 69 0.43 2.23 5.01
CA GLY A 69 0.20 3.67 5.17
C GLY A 69 0.28 4.41 3.84
N ALA A 70 -0.29 5.61 3.78
CA ALA A 70 -0.08 6.53 2.66
C ALA A 70 0.34 7.91 3.13
N ILE A 71 1.36 8.47 2.49
CA ILE A 71 1.94 9.79 2.79
C ILE A 71 2.17 10.57 1.51
N ARG A 72 2.30 11.89 1.64
CA ARG A 72 2.58 12.81 0.53
C ARG A 72 3.70 13.75 0.92
N VAL A 73 4.66 13.92 0.01
CA VAL A 73 5.79 14.84 0.17
C VAL A 73 5.78 15.90 -0.93
N GLY A 74 6.37 17.05 -0.64
CA GLY A 74 6.38 18.22 -1.50
C GLY A 74 7.65 18.38 -2.33
N THR A 75 8.77 17.78 -1.92
CA THR A 75 10.07 17.98 -2.58
C THR A 75 10.83 16.69 -2.88
N ALA A 76 11.73 16.76 -3.86
CA ALA A 76 12.65 15.67 -4.17
C ALA A 76 13.56 15.31 -2.99
N GLU A 77 14.04 16.30 -2.22
CA GLU A 77 14.88 16.07 -1.06
C GLU A 77 14.14 15.29 0.05
N GLU A 78 12.87 15.62 0.27
CA GLU A 78 11.99 14.90 1.19
C GLU A 78 11.84 13.42 0.75
N LEU A 79 11.55 13.18 -0.54
CA LEU A 79 11.41 11.83 -1.10
C LEU A 79 12.72 11.02 -0.98
N ALA A 80 13.86 11.61 -1.34
CA ALA A 80 15.17 10.96 -1.27
C ALA A 80 15.56 10.63 0.18
N THR A 81 15.21 11.49 1.14
CA THR A 81 15.47 11.25 2.56
C THR A 81 14.54 10.17 3.13
N LEU A 82 13.26 10.16 2.75
CA LEU A 82 12.33 9.07 3.07
C LEU A 82 12.84 7.71 2.57
N ARG A 83 13.38 7.64 1.35
CA ARG A 83 14.00 6.41 0.83
C ARG A 83 15.09 5.88 1.76
N ARG A 84 15.98 6.76 2.22
CA ARG A 84 17.08 6.39 3.13
C ARG A 84 16.54 5.89 4.47
N MET A 85 15.54 6.58 5.02
CA MET A 85 14.87 6.18 6.25
C MET A 85 14.17 4.82 6.11
N PHE A 86 13.45 4.59 5.01
CA PHE A 86 12.77 3.32 4.74
C PHE A 86 13.74 2.16 4.47
N ALA A 87 14.91 2.43 3.89
CA ALA A 87 15.94 1.41 3.69
C ALA A 87 16.45 0.79 5.01
N ILE A 88 16.53 1.57 6.10
CA ILE A 88 16.88 1.09 7.45
C ILE A 88 15.87 0.03 7.94
N MET A 89 14.62 0.17 7.52
CA MET A 89 13.51 -0.73 7.81
C MET A 89 13.37 -1.85 6.77
N GLY A 90 14.34 -2.01 5.86
CA GLY A 90 14.29 -3.04 4.81
C GLY A 90 13.17 -2.81 3.79
N MET A 91 12.76 -1.56 3.59
CA MET A 91 11.69 -1.17 2.69
C MET A 91 12.28 -0.42 1.49
N TYR A 92 11.93 -0.89 0.28
CA TYR A 92 12.49 -0.43 -0.98
C TYR A 92 11.40 0.11 -1.90
N PRO A 93 11.71 1.09 -2.77
CA PRO A 93 10.72 1.68 -3.67
C PRO A 93 10.35 0.70 -4.79
N VAL A 94 9.14 0.17 -4.75
CA VAL A 94 8.61 -0.79 -5.72
C VAL A 94 7.49 -0.14 -6.54
N SER A 95 7.57 -0.36 -7.85
CA SER A 95 6.67 0.16 -8.87
C SER A 95 6.63 1.70 -8.96
N TYR A 96 5.98 2.19 -10.03
CA TYR A 96 5.79 3.61 -10.31
C TYR A 96 4.33 3.86 -10.67
N TYR A 97 3.73 4.86 -10.03
CA TYR A 97 2.32 5.21 -10.18
C TYR A 97 2.21 6.67 -10.61
N ASP A 98 1.74 6.94 -11.83
CA ASP A 98 1.47 8.30 -12.32
C ASP A 98 -0.01 8.64 -12.15
N LEU A 99 -0.34 9.39 -11.10
CA LEU A 99 -1.72 9.76 -10.80
C LEU A 99 -2.15 11.03 -11.54
N SER A 100 -1.24 11.70 -12.26
CA SER A 100 -1.59 12.83 -13.12
C SER A 100 -2.53 12.44 -14.25
N GLN A 101 -2.54 11.15 -14.62
CA GLN A 101 -3.49 10.57 -15.59
C GLN A 101 -4.94 10.69 -15.14
N ALA A 102 -5.14 10.75 -13.83
CA ALA A 102 -6.43 10.94 -13.19
C ALA A 102 -6.56 12.35 -12.59
N GLY A 103 -5.82 13.35 -13.10
CA GLY A 103 -5.97 14.74 -12.68
C GLY A 103 -5.47 15.04 -11.26
N VAL A 104 -4.81 14.10 -10.59
CA VAL A 104 -4.18 14.34 -9.27
C VAL A 104 -2.72 14.75 -9.51
N PRO A 105 -2.23 15.89 -8.98
CA PRO A 105 -0.92 16.43 -9.35
C PRO A 105 0.25 15.73 -8.64
N VAL A 106 0.28 14.39 -8.65
CA VAL A 106 1.31 13.58 -7.98
C VAL A 106 1.72 12.39 -8.83
N HIS A 107 2.91 11.89 -8.52
CA HIS A 107 3.40 10.57 -8.92
C HIS A 107 4.02 9.88 -7.71
N SER A 108 4.05 8.55 -7.68
CA SER A 108 4.26 7.78 -6.44
C SER A 108 5.06 6.49 -6.64
N THR A 109 5.51 5.93 -5.53
CA THR A 109 6.04 4.56 -5.39
C THR A 109 5.58 3.95 -4.07
N ALA A 110 5.74 2.63 -3.90
CA ALA A 110 5.46 1.94 -2.65
C ALA A 110 6.77 1.51 -1.99
N PHE A 111 7.07 2.01 -0.79
CA PHE A 111 8.17 1.48 0.01
C PHE A 111 7.73 0.22 0.73
N ARG A 112 8.36 -0.93 0.44
CA ARG A 112 8.01 -2.22 1.05
C ARG A 112 9.16 -3.23 1.06
N PRO A 113 9.09 -4.28 1.89
CA PRO A 113 10.01 -5.41 1.79
C PRO A 113 9.85 -6.14 0.46
N ILE A 114 10.94 -6.75 0.00
CA ILE A 114 11.00 -7.50 -1.26
C ILE A 114 11.41 -8.96 -1.08
N ASP A 115 11.86 -9.34 0.11
CA ASP A 115 12.19 -10.74 0.42
C ASP A 115 10.97 -11.50 0.98
N ASP A 116 10.88 -12.78 0.64
CA ASP A 116 9.80 -13.68 1.05
C ASP A 116 9.67 -13.75 2.59
N ALA A 117 10.79 -13.91 3.31
CA ALA A 117 10.77 -14.05 4.77
C ALA A 117 10.44 -12.72 5.45
N ALA A 118 10.95 -11.61 4.90
CA ALA A 118 10.66 -10.27 5.39
C ALA A 118 9.16 -9.92 5.25
N LEU A 119 8.53 -10.28 4.12
CA LEU A 119 7.09 -10.12 3.89
C LEU A 119 6.25 -11.05 4.78
N ALA A 120 6.65 -12.31 4.96
CA ALA A 120 5.96 -13.26 5.83
C ALA A 120 5.99 -12.82 7.30
N ARG A 121 7.07 -12.16 7.74
CA ARG A 121 7.19 -11.62 9.10
C ARG A 121 6.36 -10.35 9.31
N ASN A 122 6.61 -9.33 8.49
CA ASN A 122 5.91 -8.06 8.59
C ASN A 122 5.87 -7.37 7.22
N PRO A 123 4.73 -7.39 6.52
CA PRO A 123 4.60 -6.86 5.17
C PRO A 123 4.24 -5.36 5.17
N PHE A 124 4.67 -4.58 6.16
CA PHE A 124 4.32 -3.16 6.21
C PHE A 124 4.78 -2.40 4.95
N ARG A 125 3.87 -1.62 4.36
CA ARG A 125 4.08 -0.85 3.13
C ARG A 125 3.73 0.61 3.35
N VAL A 126 4.43 1.51 2.67
CA VAL A 126 4.07 2.94 2.65
C VAL A 126 4.00 3.44 1.22
N PHE A 127 2.79 3.76 0.77
CA PHE A 127 2.55 4.44 -0.50
C PHE A 127 2.97 5.90 -0.37
N THR A 128 3.97 6.33 -1.14
CA THR A 128 4.58 7.65 -1.02
C THR A 128 4.42 8.43 -2.32
N SER A 129 3.65 9.51 -2.25
CA SER A 129 3.41 10.41 -3.39
C SER A 129 4.28 11.65 -3.30
N LEU A 130 4.88 12.04 -4.42
CA LEU A 130 5.57 13.32 -4.60
C LEU A 130 4.66 14.31 -5.35
N LEU A 131 4.46 15.49 -4.78
CA LEU A 131 3.74 16.60 -5.42
C LEU A 131 4.52 17.13 -6.62
N ARG A 132 3.80 17.30 -7.74
CA ARG A 132 4.32 17.83 -9.00
C ARG A 132 3.91 19.30 -9.15
N LEU A 133 4.74 20.20 -8.61
CA LEU A 133 4.47 21.64 -8.63
C LEU A 133 4.29 22.20 -10.04
N GLU A 134 4.95 21.61 -11.05
CA GLU A 134 4.81 22.01 -12.45
C GLU A 134 3.39 21.79 -13.02
N LEU A 135 2.55 21.01 -12.33
CA LEU A 135 1.14 20.80 -12.69
C LEU A 135 0.19 21.85 -12.09
N ILE A 136 0.66 22.72 -11.19
CA ILE A 136 -0.09 23.87 -10.66
C ILE A 136 -0.16 24.94 -11.74
N ALA A 137 -1.37 25.29 -12.22
CA ALA A 137 -1.50 26.15 -13.40
C ALA A 137 -1.14 27.62 -13.09
N ASN A 138 -1.52 28.11 -11.91
CA ASN A 138 -1.22 29.47 -11.48
C ASN A 138 0.26 29.59 -11.07
N GLU A 139 1.05 30.31 -11.87
CA GLU A 139 2.50 30.48 -11.64
C GLU A 139 2.85 31.16 -10.31
N ALA A 140 2.07 32.17 -9.90
CA ALA A 140 2.30 32.86 -8.63
C ALA A 140 2.02 31.92 -7.45
N LEU A 141 0.96 31.11 -7.54
CA LEU A 141 0.63 30.12 -6.52
C LEU A 141 1.65 28.98 -6.48
N ARG A 142 2.13 28.54 -7.65
CA ARG A 142 3.22 27.56 -7.79
C ARG A 142 4.49 28.05 -7.09
N GLN A 143 4.89 29.29 -7.33
CA GLN A 143 6.07 29.87 -6.68
C GLN A 143 5.86 29.98 -5.16
N ARG A 144 4.67 30.42 -4.72
CA ARG A 144 4.34 30.46 -3.29
C ARG A 144 4.43 29.08 -2.63
N ALA A 145 3.91 28.05 -3.28
CA ALA A 145 4.01 26.67 -2.80
C ALA A 145 5.48 26.20 -2.71
N ALA A 146 6.30 26.48 -3.73
CA ALA A 146 7.72 26.16 -3.72
C ALA A 146 8.45 26.87 -2.56
N ASP A 147 8.17 28.15 -2.33
CA ASP A 147 8.78 28.94 -1.25
C ASP A 147 8.43 28.38 0.13
N ILE A 148 7.17 27.99 0.35
CA ILE A 148 6.72 27.38 1.61
C ILE A 148 7.43 26.05 1.85
N LEU A 149 7.43 25.17 0.84
CA LEU A 149 8.09 23.85 0.92
C LEU A 149 9.60 23.96 1.14
N SER A 150 10.26 24.97 0.56
CA SER A 150 11.71 25.17 0.72
C SER A 150 12.16 25.56 2.14
N ARG A 151 11.23 26.01 3.00
CA ARG A 151 11.53 26.53 4.33
C ARG A 151 11.29 25.53 5.45
N ARG A 152 10.64 24.40 5.18
CA ARG A 152 10.35 23.38 6.19
C ARG A 152 11.43 22.30 6.22
N ASP A 153 11.59 21.69 7.39
CA ASP A 153 12.29 20.42 7.53
C ASP A 153 11.31 19.43 8.19
N ILE A 154 10.89 18.42 7.44
CA ILE A 154 9.93 17.42 7.93
C ILE A 154 10.60 16.39 8.85
N PHE A 155 11.93 16.32 8.87
CA PHE A 155 12.68 15.36 9.68
C PHE A 155 13.27 16.05 10.89
N THR A 156 13.19 15.41 12.06
CA THR A 156 13.92 15.92 13.23
C THR A 156 15.43 15.87 12.97
N PRO A 157 16.23 16.79 13.54
CA PRO A 157 17.69 16.75 13.42
C PRO A 157 18.25 15.38 13.85
N ARG A 158 17.69 14.81 14.91
CA ARG A 158 18.09 13.50 15.43
C ARG A 158 17.75 12.35 14.49
N CYS A 159 16.62 12.41 13.77
CA CYS A 159 16.29 11.43 12.74
C CYS A 159 17.37 11.41 11.65
N ARG A 160 17.79 12.59 11.16
CA ARG A 160 18.85 12.71 10.14
C ARG A 160 20.20 12.17 10.63
N GLU A 161 20.57 12.46 11.87
CA GLU A 161 21.78 11.91 12.50
C GLU A 161 21.75 10.38 12.56
N LEU A 162 20.62 9.79 12.97
CA LEU A 162 20.46 8.34 13.06
C LEU A 162 20.51 7.68 11.68
N ILE A 163 19.93 8.31 10.65
CA ILE A 163 20.05 7.82 9.27
C ILE A 163 21.52 7.79 8.84
N ALA A 164 22.26 8.88 9.05
CA ALA A 164 23.68 8.96 8.72
C ALA A 164 24.52 7.93 9.52
N LEU A 165 24.19 7.73 10.79
CA LEU A 165 24.83 6.74 11.66
C LEU A 165 24.62 5.31 11.12
N HIS A 166 23.40 4.97 10.70
CA HIS A 166 23.11 3.67 10.11
C HIS A 166 23.87 3.46 8.81
N GLU A 167 23.92 4.47 7.93
CA GLU A 167 24.67 4.39 6.66
C GLU A 167 26.18 4.20 6.89
N GLN A 168 26.73 4.77 7.97
CA GLN A 168 28.14 4.60 8.33
C GLN A 168 28.44 3.23 8.95
N LYS A 169 27.58 2.75 9.86
CA LYS A 169 27.82 1.51 10.63
C LYS A 169 27.29 0.26 9.94
N GLY A 170 26.25 0.39 9.12
CA GLY A 170 25.49 -0.70 8.50
C GLY A 170 24.49 -1.39 9.42
N GLU A 171 24.45 -1.04 10.71
CA GLU A 171 23.61 -1.69 11.71
C GLU A 171 23.28 -0.75 12.89
N PHE A 172 22.18 -1.06 13.58
CA PHE A 172 21.80 -0.45 14.85
C PHE A 172 21.88 -1.42 16.01
N THR A 173 22.21 -0.88 17.18
CA THR A 173 21.88 -1.50 18.46
C THR A 173 20.38 -1.35 18.74
N ALA A 174 19.83 -2.19 19.63
CA ALA A 174 18.43 -2.09 20.03
C ALA A 174 18.05 -0.72 20.61
N ALA A 175 18.98 0.02 21.23
CA ALA A 175 18.72 1.36 21.76
C ALA A 175 18.64 2.41 20.64
N GLU A 176 19.60 2.40 19.71
CA GLU A 176 19.61 3.28 18.53
C GLU A 176 18.34 3.06 17.68
N ALA A 177 17.93 1.81 17.49
CA ALA A 177 16.71 1.49 16.74
C ALA A 177 15.42 1.98 17.40
N ARG A 178 15.30 1.86 18.73
CA ARG A 178 14.14 2.42 19.46
C ARG A 178 14.08 3.94 19.34
N GLU A 179 15.23 4.60 19.46
CA GLU A 179 15.33 6.05 19.28
C GLU A 179 14.97 6.44 17.84
N PHE A 180 15.48 5.72 16.84
CA PHE A 180 15.17 5.92 15.44
C PHE A 180 13.67 5.82 15.16
N VAL A 181 13.00 4.77 15.64
CA VAL A 181 11.55 4.61 15.47
C VAL A 181 10.78 5.81 16.05
N GLN A 182 11.16 6.28 17.25
CA GLN A 182 10.52 7.44 17.86
C GLN A 182 10.73 8.72 17.04
N GLN A 183 11.96 8.98 16.59
CA GLN A 183 12.29 10.17 15.81
C GLN A 183 11.69 10.16 14.40
N ALA A 184 11.65 8.99 13.75
CA ALA A 184 10.99 8.81 12.47
C ALA A 184 9.47 9.05 12.58
N LEU A 185 8.84 8.61 13.68
CA LEU A 185 7.41 8.76 13.90
C LEU A 185 6.97 10.23 13.92
N GLU A 186 7.79 11.14 14.43
CA GLU A 186 7.49 12.59 14.44
C GLU A 186 7.34 13.19 13.04
N THR A 187 7.93 12.57 12.01
CA THR A 187 7.76 13.01 10.60
C THR A 187 6.31 12.85 10.11
N PHE A 188 5.56 11.93 10.74
CA PHE A 188 4.25 11.46 10.29
C PHE A 188 3.08 11.87 11.19
N ARG A 189 3.38 12.54 12.31
CA ARG A 189 2.40 12.98 13.30
C ARG A 189 1.50 14.07 12.72
N TRP A 190 0.24 14.11 13.17
CA TRP A 190 -0.63 15.24 12.83
C TRP A 190 -0.33 16.49 13.63
N HIS A 191 -0.33 17.62 12.94
CA HIS A 191 -0.19 18.93 13.53
C HIS A 191 -1.39 19.78 13.16
N ARG A 192 -2.11 20.28 14.17
CA ARG A 192 -3.29 21.16 13.98
C ARG A 192 -2.94 22.56 13.49
N HIS A 193 -1.68 22.96 13.56
CA HIS A 193 -1.23 24.30 13.15
C HIS A 193 -0.71 24.24 11.72
N ALA A 194 -1.35 25.00 10.83
CA ALA A 194 -0.84 25.25 9.50
C ALA A 194 0.38 26.18 9.56
N THR A 195 1.25 26.08 8.56
CA THR A 195 2.46 26.90 8.38
C THR A 195 2.18 28.18 7.57
N VAL A 196 0.94 28.40 7.18
CA VAL A 196 0.49 29.49 6.31
C VAL A 196 -0.70 30.23 6.91
N ASP A 197 -0.95 31.45 6.40
CA ASP A 197 -2.18 32.20 6.67
C ASP A 197 -3.40 31.57 5.96
N GLU A 198 -4.60 31.97 6.41
CA GLU A 198 -5.88 31.46 5.93
C GLU A 198 -6.09 31.71 4.42
N GLU A 199 -5.72 32.89 3.93
CA GLU A 199 -5.86 33.26 2.51
C GLU A 199 -5.00 32.35 1.61
N THR A 200 -3.75 32.09 2.02
CA THR A 200 -2.86 31.13 1.32
C THR A 200 -3.46 29.74 1.28
N TYR A 201 -3.95 29.27 2.42
CA TYR A 201 -4.52 27.94 2.52
C TYR A 201 -5.72 27.81 1.58
N HIS A 202 -6.62 28.79 1.55
CA HIS A 202 -7.77 28.78 0.65
C HIS A 202 -7.36 28.80 -0.82
N ALA A 203 -6.39 29.64 -1.21
CA ALA A 203 -5.89 29.69 -2.58
C ALA A 203 -5.31 28.34 -3.04
N LEU A 204 -4.52 27.67 -2.18
CA LEU A 204 -3.97 26.34 -2.48
C LEU A 204 -5.06 25.25 -2.49
N HIS A 205 -6.06 25.38 -1.62
CA HIS A 205 -7.17 24.44 -1.50
C HIS A 205 -8.10 24.50 -2.71
N GLU A 206 -8.39 25.70 -3.20
CA GLU A 206 -9.20 25.95 -4.40
C GLU A 206 -8.52 25.44 -5.67
N GLU A 207 -7.19 25.55 -5.78
CA GLU A 207 -6.44 24.96 -6.89
C GLU A 207 -6.56 23.43 -6.86
N HIS A 208 -6.24 22.81 -5.73
CA HIS A 208 -6.49 21.38 -5.48
C HIS A 208 -6.30 21.06 -3.99
N ARG A 209 -7.27 20.40 -3.37
CA ARG A 209 -7.22 20.05 -1.94
C ARG A 209 -5.93 19.32 -1.50
N LEU A 210 -5.39 18.45 -2.36
CA LEU A 210 -4.10 17.78 -2.13
C LEU A 210 -2.93 18.76 -2.03
N ILE A 211 -2.92 19.86 -2.81
CA ILE A 211 -1.85 20.85 -2.73
C ILE A 211 -1.85 21.50 -1.35
N ALA A 212 -3.03 21.93 -0.85
CA ALA A 212 -3.13 22.48 0.50
C ALA A 212 -2.71 21.47 1.58
N ASP A 213 -3.11 20.21 1.45
CA ASP A 213 -2.72 19.13 2.36
C ASP A 213 -1.19 18.91 2.43
N VAL A 214 -0.49 19.01 1.30
CA VAL A 214 0.96 18.83 1.25
C VAL A 214 1.71 20.08 1.68
N VAL A 215 1.29 21.26 1.21
CA VAL A 215 2.07 22.50 1.33
C VAL A 215 1.83 23.20 2.67
N CYS A 216 0.61 23.16 3.20
CA CYS A 216 0.23 24.02 4.33
C CYS A 216 0.63 23.46 5.70
N PHE A 217 1.14 22.23 5.78
CA PHE A 217 1.42 21.55 7.05
C PHE A 217 2.93 21.32 7.27
N PRO A 218 3.38 21.25 8.54
CA PRO A 218 4.81 21.19 8.87
C PRO A 218 5.49 19.87 8.47
N GLY A 219 4.73 18.78 8.32
CA GLY A 219 5.24 17.45 8.00
C GLY A 219 4.36 16.70 6.99
N CYS A 220 4.72 15.45 6.69
CA CYS A 220 3.97 14.56 5.79
C CYS A 220 3.13 13.58 6.61
N HIS A 221 2.10 14.09 7.27
CA HIS A 221 1.23 13.30 8.12
C HIS A 221 0.60 12.10 7.40
N ILE A 222 0.22 11.07 8.15
CA ILE A 222 -0.44 9.87 7.60
C ILE A 222 -1.82 10.25 7.06
N ASN A 223 -2.06 9.97 5.78
CA ASN A 223 -3.36 10.18 5.13
C ASN A 223 -4.38 9.14 5.59
N HIS A 224 -3.95 7.88 5.58
CA HIS A 224 -4.68 6.72 6.08
C HIS A 224 -3.69 5.63 6.49
N LEU A 225 -4.16 4.75 7.37
CA LEU A 225 -3.50 3.50 7.72
C LEU A 225 -4.51 2.38 7.55
N THR A 226 -4.22 1.44 6.68
CA THR A 226 -5.18 0.47 6.15
C THR A 226 -4.84 -0.92 6.68
N PRO A 227 -5.74 -1.57 7.46
CA PRO A 227 -5.58 -2.96 7.85
C PRO A 227 -6.02 -3.92 6.74
N ARG A 228 -5.62 -5.20 6.84
CA ARG A 228 -6.06 -6.27 5.93
C ARG A 228 -7.23 -7.07 6.50
N THR A 229 -8.28 -7.26 5.69
CA THR A 229 -9.39 -8.19 5.95
C THR A 229 -9.39 -9.36 4.96
N LEU A 230 -9.94 -10.50 5.38
CA LEU A 230 -10.20 -11.67 4.54
C LEU A 230 -11.53 -11.55 3.76
N ASP A 231 -12.49 -10.77 4.26
CA ASP A 231 -13.77 -10.52 3.58
C ASP A 231 -14.16 -9.03 3.70
N ILE A 232 -13.87 -8.27 2.64
CA ILE A 232 -14.17 -6.84 2.57
C ILE A 232 -15.68 -6.57 2.46
N ASP A 233 -16.45 -7.47 1.86
CA ASP A 233 -17.90 -7.30 1.73
C ASP A 233 -18.54 -7.39 3.12
N ARG A 234 -18.08 -8.34 3.95
CA ARG A 234 -18.55 -8.49 5.32
C ARG A 234 -18.15 -7.31 6.20
N VAL A 235 -16.92 -6.82 6.10
CA VAL A 235 -16.48 -5.61 6.82
C VAL A 235 -17.33 -4.40 6.40
N GLN A 236 -17.48 -4.15 5.09
CA GLN A 236 -18.28 -3.02 4.59
C GLN A 236 -19.73 -3.06 5.10
N ALA A 237 -20.35 -4.24 5.14
CA ALA A 237 -21.72 -4.41 5.64
C ALA A 237 -21.85 -4.10 7.14
N LEU A 238 -20.82 -4.39 7.94
CA LEU A 238 -20.83 -4.20 9.40
C LEU A 238 -20.35 -2.81 9.84
N MET A 239 -19.58 -2.10 9.01
CA MET A 239 -19.07 -0.75 9.34
C MET A 239 -20.16 0.20 9.89
N PRO A 240 -21.38 0.30 9.31
CA PRO A 240 -22.43 1.17 9.83
C PRO A 240 -22.89 0.82 11.25
N GLU A 241 -22.89 -0.47 11.62
CA GLU A 241 -23.25 -0.93 12.96
C GLU A 241 -22.22 -0.48 14.00
N CYS A 242 -20.98 -0.26 13.57
CA CYS A 242 -19.87 0.26 14.38
C CYS A 242 -19.69 1.79 14.28
N GLY A 243 -20.67 2.52 13.71
CA GLY A 243 -20.60 3.98 13.58
C GLY A 243 -19.65 4.48 12.48
N ILE A 244 -19.21 3.60 11.58
CA ILE A 244 -18.37 3.93 10.43
C ILE A 244 -19.25 3.96 9.18
N ALA A 245 -19.28 5.09 8.47
CA ALA A 245 -20.01 5.20 7.20
C ALA A 245 -19.07 4.91 6.02
N PRO A 246 -19.04 3.68 5.48
CA PRO A 246 -18.20 3.37 4.33
C PRO A 246 -18.71 4.08 3.09
N LYS A 247 -17.80 4.35 2.15
CA LYS A 247 -18.21 4.65 0.78
C LYS A 247 -18.94 3.45 0.21
N ALA A 248 -19.91 3.75 -0.65
CA ALA A 248 -20.67 2.70 -1.32
C ALA A 248 -19.74 1.83 -2.17
N LEU A 249 -18.88 2.43 -2.99
CA LEU A 249 -18.08 1.71 -3.98
C LEU A 249 -16.92 0.92 -3.33
N ILE A 250 -16.83 -0.36 -3.65
CA ILE A 250 -15.58 -1.14 -3.48
C ILE A 250 -14.81 -1.09 -4.80
N GLU A 251 -13.55 -0.66 -4.71
CA GLU A 251 -12.64 -0.60 -5.85
C GLU A 251 -11.86 -1.90 -6.00
N GLY A 252 -11.37 -2.19 -7.21
CA GLY A 252 -10.70 -3.44 -7.55
C GLY A 252 -11.60 -4.39 -8.35
N PRO A 253 -11.23 -5.69 -8.46
CA PRO A 253 -12.09 -6.70 -9.08
C PRO A 253 -13.38 -6.91 -8.27
N PRO A 254 -14.40 -7.56 -8.85
CA PRO A 254 -15.57 -7.95 -8.08
C PRO A 254 -15.21 -9.03 -7.05
N ARG A 255 -16.17 -9.41 -6.21
CA ARG A 255 -16.06 -10.61 -5.37
C ARG A 255 -15.76 -11.85 -6.23
N ARG A 256 -14.83 -12.68 -5.74
CA ARG A 256 -14.29 -13.87 -6.42
C ARG A 256 -13.95 -14.96 -5.41
N ASP A 257 -14.00 -16.21 -5.85
CA ASP A 257 -13.55 -17.36 -5.05
C ASP A 257 -12.02 -17.39 -4.93
N VAL A 258 -11.31 -16.97 -5.98
CA VAL A 258 -9.86 -16.73 -5.96
C VAL A 258 -9.62 -15.22 -6.14
N PRO A 259 -9.49 -14.46 -5.05
CA PRO A 259 -9.25 -13.02 -5.12
C PRO A 259 -7.96 -12.70 -5.88
N ILE A 260 -8.00 -11.68 -6.75
CA ILE A 260 -6.85 -11.20 -7.53
C ILE A 260 -6.53 -9.76 -7.14
N LEU A 261 -5.25 -9.38 -7.21
CA LEU A 261 -4.77 -8.05 -6.82
C LEU A 261 -5.24 -7.67 -5.41
N LEU A 262 -6.04 -6.61 -5.27
CA LEU A 262 -6.71 -6.26 -4.03
C LEU A 262 -8.08 -5.64 -4.32
N ARG A 263 -8.95 -5.67 -3.31
CA ARG A 263 -10.19 -4.90 -3.22
C ARG A 263 -10.08 -3.91 -2.07
N GLN A 264 -10.61 -2.72 -2.22
CA GLN A 264 -10.51 -1.68 -1.18
C GLN A 264 -11.73 -0.76 -1.14
N THR A 265 -12.02 -0.21 0.04
CA THR A 265 -13.02 0.85 0.23
C THR A 265 -12.53 1.80 1.32
N SER A 266 -13.07 3.02 1.31
CA SER A 266 -12.68 4.09 2.22
C SER A 266 -13.89 4.65 2.96
N PHE A 267 -13.61 5.39 4.03
CA PHE A 267 -14.62 6.13 4.79
C PHE A 267 -14.02 7.43 5.30
N LYS A 268 -14.90 8.42 5.51
CA LYS A 268 -14.50 9.66 6.16
C LYS A 268 -14.30 9.37 7.64
N ALA A 269 -13.06 9.48 8.13
CA ALA A 269 -12.77 9.17 9.51
C ALA A 269 -12.94 10.41 10.41
N LEU A 270 -12.31 11.53 10.07
CA LEU A 270 -12.33 12.71 10.94
C LEU A 270 -12.17 14.01 10.16
N GLU A 271 -12.97 15.02 10.49
CA GLU A 271 -12.65 16.42 10.14
C GLU A 271 -11.88 17.04 11.30
N GLU A 272 -10.73 17.61 10.99
CA GLU A 272 -9.85 18.20 12.00
C GLU A 272 -9.98 19.72 11.99
N PRO A 273 -10.08 20.37 13.17
CA PRO A 273 -9.93 21.81 13.27
C PRO A 273 -8.48 22.19 12.93
N VAL A 274 -8.31 23.20 12.08
CA VAL A 274 -7.00 23.75 11.71
C VAL A 274 -6.88 25.18 12.22
N MET A 275 -5.72 25.48 12.80
CA MET A 275 -5.33 26.82 13.23
C MET A 275 -4.37 27.40 12.19
N PHE A 276 -4.73 28.51 11.57
CA PHE A 276 -3.85 29.23 10.65
C PHE A 276 -2.92 30.19 11.39
N ALA A 277 -1.84 30.59 10.74
CA ALA A 277 -0.98 31.65 11.25
C ALA A 277 -1.82 32.92 11.49
N GLY A 278 -1.79 33.47 12.71
CA GLY A 278 -2.63 34.61 13.11
C GLY A 278 -3.93 34.26 13.85
N GLU A 279 -4.07 33.04 14.40
CA GLU A 279 -5.19 32.57 15.27
C GLU A 279 -6.56 32.41 14.61
N HIS A 280 -6.63 32.39 13.27
CA HIS A 280 -7.86 32.10 12.54
C HIS A 280 -8.18 30.59 12.59
N ARG A 281 -9.47 30.26 12.78
CA ARG A 281 -9.95 28.88 12.90
C ARG A 281 -10.62 28.44 11.61
N GLY A 282 -10.13 27.35 11.03
CA GLY A 282 -10.74 26.68 9.89
C GLY A 282 -10.93 25.18 10.13
N THR A 283 -11.33 24.46 9.08
CA THR A 283 -11.41 23.01 9.07
C THR A 283 -10.61 22.44 7.90
N HIS A 284 -10.02 21.27 8.11
CA HIS A 284 -9.35 20.52 7.07
C HIS A 284 -9.77 19.05 7.14
N THR A 285 -10.20 18.52 6.00
CA THR A 285 -10.47 17.10 5.84
C THR A 285 -9.21 16.41 5.31
N ALA A 286 -8.32 16.00 6.21
CA ALA A 286 -7.11 15.23 5.85
C ALA A 286 -7.32 13.71 5.97
N ARG A 287 -8.12 13.27 6.96
CA ARG A 287 -8.00 11.91 7.49
C ARG A 287 -9.14 11.00 7.04
N PHE A 288 -8.75 9.99 6.28
CA PHE A 288 -9.64 8.95 5.79
C PHE A 288 -9.27 7.62 6.45
N GLY A 289 -10.28 6.81 6.70
CA GLY A 289 -10.08 5.41 6.99
C GLY A 289 -10.17 4.63 5.69
N GLU A 290 -9.41 3.55 5.60
CA GLU A 290 -9.41 2.67 4.46
C GLU A 290 -9.29 1.22 4.94
N ILE A 291 -9.84 0.29 4.17
CA ILE A 291 -9.77 -1.15 4.42
C ILE A 291 -9.48 -1.87 3.11
N GLU A 292 -8.64 -2.91 3.16
CA GLU A 292 -8.28 -3.69 1.97
C GLU A 292 -8.38 -5.21 2.19
N GLN A 293 -8.71 -5.91 1.11
CA GLN A 293 -8.58 -7.37 0.98
C GLN A 293 -7.59 -7.68 -0.13
N ARG A 294 -6.49 -8.36 0.21
CA ARG A 294 -5.43 -8.72 -0.74
C ARG A 294 -5.60 -10.15 -1.25
N GLY A 295 -5.53 -10.30 -2.57
CA GLY A 295 -5.57 -11.56 -3.31
C GLY A 295 -4.22 -11.91 -3.94
N ILE A 296 -4.25 -12.74 -4.99
CA ILE A 296 -3.06 -13.22 -5.70
C ILE A 296 -2.46 -12.15 -6.62
N ALA A 297 -1.13 -12.10 -6.69
CA ALA A 297 -0.37 -11.28 -7.62
C ALA A 297 -0.52 -11.80 -9.06
N LEU A 298 -0.79 -10.90 -10.00
CA LEU A 298 -0.97 -11.23 -11.41
C LEU A 298 0.33 -11.13 -12.21
N THR A 299 0.48 -11.99 -13.23
CA THR A 299 1.51 -11.83 -14.26
C THR A 299 1.18 -10.63 -15.16
N PRO A 300 2.10 -10.16 -16.03
CA PRO A 300 1.76 -9.15 -17.04
C PRO A 300 0.56 -9.56 -17.91
N LYS A 301 0.42 -10.86 -18.22
CA LYS A 301 -0.72 -11.40 -18.97
C LYS A 301 -2.02 -11.32 -18.17
N GLY A 302 -2.00 -11.72 -16.90
CA GLY A 302 -3.16 -11.59 -16.02
C GLY A 302 -3.55 -10.13 -15.79
N ARG A 303 -2.55 -9.25 -15.69
CA ARG A 303 -2.76 -7.82 -15.51
C ARG A 303 -3.40 -7.17 -16.73
N ALA A 304 -2.91 -7.47 -17.93
CA ALA A 304 -3.52 -7.00 -19.18
C ALA A 304 -4.98 -7.47 -19.32
N LEU A 305 -5.28 -8.70 -18.89
CA LEU A 305 -6.65 -9.20 -18.84
C LEU A 305 -7.50 -8.39 -17.84
N TYR A 306 -6.99 -8.18 -16.62
CA TYR A 306 -7.66 -7.36 -15.61
C TYR A 306 -7.95 -5.94 -16.11
N ASP A 307 -6.96 -5.26 -16.69
CA ASP A 307 -7.10 -3.87 -17.15
C ASP A 307 -8.13 -3.74 -18.29
N ARG A 308 -8.13 -4.70 -19.21
CA ARG A 308 -9.12 -4.76 -20.29
C ARG A 308 -10.54 -4.90 -19.73
N LEU A 309 -10.77 -5.86 -18.83
CA LEU A 309 -12.09 -6.10 -18.24
C LEU A 309 -12.55 -4.93 -17.36
N LEU A 310 -11.64 -4.31 -16.61
CA LEU A 310 -11.95 -3.11 -15.84
C LEU A 310 -12.33 -1.93 -16.74
N GLY A 311 -11.63 -1.76 -17.87
CA GLY A 311 -11.96 -0.75 -18.87
C GLY A 311 -13.32 -0.99 -19.54
N GLU A 312 -13.69 -2.26 -19.80
CA GLU A 312 -15.00 -2.64 -20.34
C GLU A 312 -16.15 -2.36 -19.35
N ALA A 313 -15.91 -2.54 -18.04
CA ALA A 313 -16.94 -2.32 -17.01
C ALA A 313 -17.24 -0.83 -16.73
N GLY A 314 -16.29 0.07 -17.04
CA GLY A 314 -16.43 1.50 -16.80
C GLY A 314 -16.63 1.87 -15.32
N VAL A 315 -17.18 3.06 -15.07
CA VAL A 315 -17.44 3.57 -13.70
C VAL A 315 -18.93 3.54 -13.40
N GLY A 316 -19.31 2.86 -12.32
CA GLY A 316 -20.70 2.83 -11.85
C GLY A 316 -21.01 3.96 -10.87
N LYS A 317 -22.29 4.35 -10.78
CA LYS A 317 -22.78 5.40 -9.85
C LYS A 317 -23.22 4.84 -8.49
N ASP A 318 -23.59 3.56 -8.44
CA ASP A 318 -24.02 2.86 -7.22
C ASP A 318 -23.29 1.52 -7.11
N ASN A 319 -22.97 1.11 -5.87
CA ASN A 319 -22.14 -0.09 -5.66
C ASN A 319 -22.83 -1.38 -6.10
N LEU A 320 -24.12 -1.52 -5.85
CA LEU A 320 -24.81 -2.80 -6.06
C LEU A 320 -24.95 -3.12 -7.56
N THR A 321 -25.36 -2.14 -8.36
CA THR A 321 -25.44 -2.29 -9.82
C THR A 321 -24.06 -2.37 -10.44
N HIS A 322 -23.11 -1.57 -9.94
CA HIS A 322 -21.72 -1.63 -10.42
C HIS A 322 -21.08 -2.99 -10.16
N GLN A 323 -21.20 -3.55 -8.95
CA GLN A 323 -20.62 -4.86 -8.62
C GLN A 323 -21.27 -5.98 -9.42
N ARG A 324 -22.58 -5.93 -9.69
CA ARG A 324 -23.25 -6.90 -10.58
C ARG A 324 -22.70 -6.83 -12.01
N HIS A 325 -22.62 -5.63 -12.56
CA HIS A 325 -22.05 -5.43 -13.89
C HIS A 325 -20.58 -5.86 -13.95
N LEU A 326 -19.81 -5.51 -12.93
CA LEU A 326 -18.41 -5.89 -12.79
C LEU A 326 -18.25 -7.41 -12.72
N GLN A 327 -19.13 -8.13 -12.01
CA GLN A 327 -19.16 -9.61 -11.99
C GLN A 327 -19.41 -10.20 -13.38
N GLU A 328 -20.37 -9.66 -14.13
CA GLU A 328 -20.66 -10.10 -15.51
C GLU A 328 -19.46 -9.89 -16.43
N VAL A 329 -18.87 -8.69 -16.40
CA VAL A 329 -17.71 -8.34 -17.23
C VAL A 329 -16.47 -9.15 -16.83
N PHE A 330 -16.28 -9.46 -15.55
CA PHE A 330 -15.16 -10.29 -15.08
C PHE A 330 -15.36 -11.80 -15.22
N SER A 331 -16.52 -12.26 -15.70
CA SER A 331 -16.76 -13.68 -15.95
C SER A 331 -15.73 -14.38 -16.86
N PRO A 332 -15.06 -13.71 -17.83
CA PRO A 332 -13.97 -14.31 -18.60
C PRO A 332 -12.66 -14.48 -17.82
N PHE A 333 -12.52 -13.89 -16.63
CA PHE A 333 -11.34 -14.05 -15.79
C PHE A 333 -11.46 -15.35 -14.97
N PRO A 334 -10.59 -16.37 -15.16
CA PRO A 334 -10.76 -17.68 -14.54
C PRO A 334 -10.73 -17.62 -13.01
N ASP A 335 -11.76 -18.19 -12.35
CA ASP A 335 -11.90 -18.16 -10.88
C ASP A 335 -11.52 -19.49 -10.21
N SER A 336 -10.41 -20.08 -10.68
CA SER A 336 -9.81 -21.25 -10.04
C SER A 336 -8.29 -21.16 -10.12
N GLU A 337 -7.61 -21.54 -9.03
CA GLU A 337 -6.15 -21.53 -8.97
C GLU A 337 -5.52 -22.38 -10.07
N PHE A 338 -6.16 -23.50 -10.42
CA PHE A 338 -5.75 -24.36 -11.52
C PHE A 338 -5.71 -23.62 -12.85
N LEU A 339 -6.82 -22.98 -13.25
CA LEU A 339 -6.87 -22.27 -14.53
C LEU A 339 -5.97 -21.04 -14.53
N LEU A 340 -5.85 -20.33 -13.41
CA LEU A 340 -4.93 -19.19 -13.28
C LEU A 340 -3.48 -19.61 -13.50
N ARG A 341 -3.06 -20.73 -12.91
CA ARG A 341 -1.72 -21.29 -13.11
C ARG A 341 -1.52 -21.79 -14.53
N GLN A 342 -2.45 -22.62 -15.03
CA GLN A 342 -2.36 -23.22 -16.37
C GLN A 342 -2.28 -22.16 -17.47
N GLN A 343 -3.02 -21.06 -17.32
CA GLN A 343 -3.03 -19.97 -18.30
C GLN A 343 -1.93 -18.93 -18.06
N GLY A 344 -1.11 -19.08 -17.00
CA GLY A 344 -0.03 -18.15 -16.65
C GLY A 344 -0.55 -16.74 -16.31
N LEU A 345 -1.67 -16.65 -15.60
CA LEU A 345 -2.32 -15.38 -15.25
C LEU A 345 -1.89 -14.85 -13.88
N ALA A 346 -1.40 -15.71 -12.99
CA ALA A 346 -1.01 -15.32 -11.65
C ALA A 346 0.25 -16.06 -11.19
N TYR A 347 0.92 -15.50 -10.18
CA TYR A 347 2.16 -16.06 -9.62
C TYR A 347 1.88 -16.99 -8.45
N PHE A 348 2.60 -18.12 -8.42
CA PHE A 348 2.46 -19.14 -7.38
C PHE A 348 3.80 -19.48 -6.73
N ARG A 349 3.77 -19.78 -5.44
CA ARG A 349 4.89 -20.34 -4.68
C ARG A 349 4.72 -21.85 -4.59
N TYR A 350 5.75 -22.58 -5.00
CA TYR A 350 5.75 -24.04 -4.99
C TYR A 350 6.52 -24.55 -3.78
N ARG A 351 5.97 -25.58 -3.12
CA ARG A 351 6.63 -26.31 -2.04
C ARG A 351 6.40 -27.82 -2.19
N LEU A 352 7.37 -28.61 -1.75
CA LEU A 352 7.22 -30.05 -1.66
C LEU A 352 6.42 -30.39 -0.39
N THR A 353 5.52 -31.36 -0.51
CA THR A 353 4.90 -32.00 0.66
C THR A 353 5.88 -33.01 1.27
N PRO A 354 5.62 -33.52 2.49
CA PRO A 354 6.40 -34.64 3.02
C PRO A 354 6.45 -35.84 2.07
N ALA A 355 5.36 -36.11 1.34
CA ALA A 355 5.32 -37.14 0.31
C ALA A 355 6.17 -36.77 -0.91
N GLY A 356 6.16 -35.51 -1.34
CA GLY A 356 7.01 -35.02 -2.42
C GLY A 356 8.51 -35.08 -2.12
N GLU A 357 8.90 -34.78 -0.89
CA GLU A 357 10.30 -34.90 -0.44
C GLU A 357 10.80 -36.34 -0.53
N ALA A 358 9.98 -37.32 -0.13
CA ALA A 358 10.32 -38.74 -0.28
C ALA A 358 10.51 -39.17 -1.75
N HIS A 359 9.89 -38.46 -2.70
CA HIS A 359 9.95 -38.76 -4.13
C HIS A 359 10.81 -37.76 -4.92
N ARG A 360 11.61 -36.92 -4.25
CA ARG A 360 12.38 -35.82 -4.87
C ARG A 360 13.23 -36.23 -6.07
N GLN A 361 13.72 -37.47 -6.09
CA GLN A 361 14.52 -38.02 -7.21
C GLN A 361 13.71 -38.21 -8.51
N ALA A 362 12.38 -38.23 -8.44
CA ALA A 362 11.48 -38.38 -9.59
C ALA A 362 11.26 -37.06 -10.36
N PHE A 363 11.70 -35.93 -9.81
CA PHE A 363 11.49 -34.60 -10.38
C PHE A 363 12.63 -34.27 -11.35
N ARG A 364 12.30 -33.56 -12.43
CA ARG A 364 13.26 -33.04 -13.40
C ARG A 364 13.03 -31.54 -13.61
N PRO A 365 14.10 -30.76 -13.82
CA PRO A 365 13.95 -29.37 -14.24
C PRO A 365 13.13 -29.27 -15.53
N GLY A 366 12.14 -28.38 -15.54
CA GLY A 366 11.20 -28.21 -16.65
C GLY A 366 9.96 -29.11 -16.60
N ASP A 367 9.81 -30.00 -15.60
CA ASP A 367 8.58 -30.76 -15.40
C ASP A 367 7.39 -29.82 -15.19
N ASP A 368 6.24 -30.19 -15.78
CA ASP A 368 4.97 -29.55 -15.46
C ASP A 368 4.63 -29.82 -13.98
N PRO A 369 4.43 -28.78 -13.15
CA PRO A 369 4.04 -28.98 -11.77
C PRO A 369 2.65 -29.60 -11.61
N GLN A 370 1.77 -29.55 -12.62
CA GLN A 370 0.38 -29.98 -12.49
C GLN A 370 0.22 -31.46 -12.11
N PRO A 371 0.83 -32.45 -12.79
CA PRO A 371 0.76 -33.85 -12.37
C PRO A 371 1.35 -34.10 -10.97
N LEU A 372 2.32 -33.30 -10.54
CA LEU A 372 2.94 -33.40 -9.23
C LEU A 372 2.03 -32.85 -8.13
N ILE A 373 1.23 -31.83 -8.45
CA ILE A 373 0.19 -31.29 -7.58
C ILE A 373 -0.96 -32.30 -7.42
N GLU A 374 -1.41 -32.92 -8.51
CA GLU A 374 -2.47 -33.93 -8.49
C GLU A 374 -2.10 -35.18 -7.67
N ARG A 375 -0.81 -35.54 -7.66
CA ARG A 375 -0.28 -36.62 -6.80
C ARG A 375 -0.10 -36.21 -5.33
N GLY A 376 -0.31 -34.94 -5.00
CA GLY A 376 -0.08 -34.39 -3.67
C GLY A 376 1.41 -34.30 -3.30
N TRP A 377 2.31 -34.27 -4.27
CA TRP A 377 3.76 -34.16 -4.04
C TRP A 377 4.22 -32.70 -3.98
N VAL A 378 3.55 -31.84 -4.75
CA VAL A 378 3.80 -30.39 -4.78
C VAL A 378 2.52 -29.68 -4.35
N ILE A 379 2.68 -28.56 -3.65
CA ILE A 379 1.60 -27.60 -3.42
C ILE A 379 2.00 -26.31 -4.12
N ALA A 380 1.08 -25.75 -4.91
CA ALA A 380 1.19 -24.40 -5.45
C ALA A 380 0.31 -23.48 -4.60
N GLN A 381 0.93 -22.53 -3.90
CA GLN A 381 0.25 -21.53 -3.08
C GLN A 381 0.22 -20.19 -3.84
N PRO A 382 -0.92 -19.47 -3.87
CA PRO A 382 -0.98 -18.11 -4.38
C PRO A 382 0.10 -17.20 -3.77
N ILE A 383 0.83 -16.44 -4.58
CA ILE A 383 1.66 -15.35 -4.04
C ILE A 383 0.76 -14.13 -3.82
N ILE A 384 0.66 -13.66 -2.57
CA ILE A 384 -0.12 -12.46 -2.22
C ILE A 384 0.39 -11.24 -3.00
N TYR A 385 -0.54 -10.41 -3.47
CA TYR A 385 -0.25 -9.12 -4.05
C TYR A 385 0.13 -8.10 -2.97
N GLU A 386 1.37 -7.61 -3.01
CA GLU A 386 1.99 -6.69 -2.05
C GLU A 386 1.96 -5.22 -2.50
N ASP A 387 1.48 -4.95 -3.73
CA ASP A 387 1.50 -3.62 -4.34
C ASP A 387 0.10 -2.98 -4.34
N PHE A 388 -0.12 -1.98 -5.18
CA PHE A 388 -1.32 -1.14 -5.19
C PHE A 388 -1.98 -1.08 -6.57
N LEU A 389 -3.29 -0.85 -6.62
CA LEU A 389 -4.00 -0.67 -7.87
C LEU A 389 -3.61 0.68 -8.54
N PRO A 390 -3.16 0.70 -9.80
CA PRO A 390 -2.69 1.93 -10.44
C PRO A 390 -3.80 2.94 -10.76
N VAL A 391 -5.02 2.48 -11.11
CA VAL A 391 -6.18 3.36 -11.42
C VAL A 391 -6.99 3.69 -10.16
N SER A 392 -7.05 2.76 -9.20
CA SER A 392 -7.89 2.91 -8.00
C SER A 392 -7.22 3.73 -6.89
N ALA A 393 -5.88 3.83 -6.85
CA ALA A 393 -5.23 4.87 -6.03
C ALA A 393 -5.85 6.23 -6.36
N ALA A 394 -5.95 6.57 -7.66
CA ALA A 394 -6.58 7.81 -8.09
C ALA A 394 -8.08 7.90 -7.79
N GLY A 395 -8.85 6.80 -7.88
CA GLY A 395 -10.26 6.76 -7.49
C GLY A 395 -10.48 7.08 -6.00
N ILE A 396 -9.65 6.50 -5.12
CA ILE A 396 -9.62 6.82 -3.69
C ILE A 396 -9.14 8.26 -3.48
N PHE A 397 -8.07 8.70 -4.14
CA PHE A 397 -7.57 10.08 -4.03
C PHE A 397 -8.64 11.09 -4.47
N GLN A 398 -9.26 10.91 -5.64
CA GLN A 398 -10.31 11.77 -6.18
C GLN A 398 -11.55 11.78 -5.28
N SER A 399 -11.99 10.61 -4.80
CA SER A 399 -13.21 10.50 -3.99
C SER A 399 -13.01 10.91 -2.53
N ASN A 400 -11.79 10.81 -1.99
CA ASN A 400 -11.43 11.42 -0.70
C ASN A 400 -11.38 12.96 -0.83
N LEU A 401 -10.98 13.47 -1.99
CA LEU A 401 -10.83 14.91 -2.23
C LEU A 401 -12.10 15.54 -2.85
N GLY A 402 -13.08 14.76 -3.32
CA GLY A 402 -14.35 15.27 -3.86
C GLY A 402 -14.26 16.01 -5.21
N ASN A 403 -13.28 15.66 -6.06
CA ASN A 403 -13.05 16.33 -7.36
C ASN A 403 -13.80 15.67 -8.53
N GLU A 404 -14.14 16.46 -9.56
CA GLU A 404 -14.67 15.99 -10.86
C GLU A 404 -13.54 15.49 -11.80
N ILE A 405 -13.89 14.54 -12.68
CA ILE A 405 -12.96 13.84 -13.57
C ILE A 405 -12.38 14.79 -14.62
N GLN A 406 -11.08 15.10 -14.54
CA GLN A 406 -10.30 15.67 -15.65
C GLN A 406 -9.14 14.74 -16.01
N THR A 407 -9.21 14.12 -17.19
CA THR A 407 -8.13 13.30 -17.74
C THR A 407 -7.04 14.18 -18.36
N ARG A 408 -5.78 13.95 -17.99
CA ARG A 408 -4.60 14.52 -18.64
C ARG A 408 -3.66 13.39 -19.06
N SER A 409 -2.97 13.51 -20.19
CA SER A 409 -2.16 12.43 -20.79
C SER A 409 -0.68 12.82 -20.82
N HIS A 410 0.17 12.23 -19.96
CA HIS A 410 1.64 12.23 -20.06
C HIS A 410 2.22 10.94 -19.44
N GLY A 411 3.04 10.18 -20.17
CA GLY A 411 3.33 8.77 -19.83
C GLY A 411 4.78 8.36 -19.49
N ASN A 412 5.83 8.94 -20.09
CA ASN A 412 7.21 8.42 -19.91
C ASN A 412 8.21 9.40 -19.28
N ALA A 413 8.15 10.69 -19.60
CA ALA A 413 9.03 11.70 -19.00
C ALA A 413 8.84 11.81 -17.47
N SER A 414 7.63 11.48 -16.98
CA SER A 414 7.28 11.56 -15.55
C SER A 414 8.02 10.53 -14.68
N ARG A 415 8.34 9.33 -15.20
CA ARG A 415 9.00 8.27 -14.43
C ARG A 415 10.48 8.58 -14.21
N GLN A 416 11.18 9.01 -15.25
CA GLN A 416 12.60 9.37 -15.12
C GLN A 416 12.78 10.51 -14.11
N ALA A 417 11.96 11.56 -14.20
CA ALA A 417 11.98 12.66 -13.24
C ALA A 417 11.71 12.19 -11.80
N PHE A 418 10.83 11.21 -11.62
CA PHE A 418 10.57 10.61 -10.30
C PHE A 418 11.78 9.83 -9.77
N GLU A 419 12.41 8.98 -10.60
CA GLU A 419 13.59 8.19 -10.21
C GLU A 419 14.81 9.09 -9.92
N GLU A 420 14.95 10.20 -10.65
CA GLU A 420 15.93 11.26 -10.37
C GLU A 420 15.67 11.93 -9.00
N ALA A 421 14.42 12.31 -8.73
CA ALA A 421 14.03 12.88 -7.44
C ALA A 421 14.19 11.88 -6.27
N LEU A 422 13.91 10.61 -6.51
CA LEU A 422 14.07 9.52 -5.55
C LEU A 422 15.55 9.21 -5.28
N GLY A 423 16.42 9.39 -6.30
CA GLY A 423 17.85 9.10 -6.27
C GLY A 423 18.20 7.64 -6.61
N CYS A 424 17.25 6.84 -7.09
CA CYS A 424 17.46 5.49 -7.60
C CYS A 424 16.29 5.04 -8.49
N PRO A 425 16.45 4.03 -9.36
CA PRO A 425 15.32 3.43 -10.06
C PRO A 425 14.36 2.74 -9.08
N VAL A 426 13.08 2.64 -9.44
CA VAL A 426 12.13 1.80 -8.71
C VAL A 426 12.26 0.34 -9.15
N TYR A 427 12.01 -0.60 -8.24
CA TYR A 427 11.94 -2.02 -8.58
C TYR A 427 10.70 -2.33 -9.43
N ASP A 428 10.84 -3.24 -10.39
CA ASP A 428 9.70 -3.82 -11.13
C ASP A 428 9.05 -4.92 -10.28
N GLU A 429 7.78 -4.71 -9.91
CA GLU A 429 7.04 -5.68 -9.11
C GLU A 429 6.87 -7.03 -9.80
N PHE A 430 6.68 -7.06 -11.13
CA PHE A 430 6.51 -8.31 -11.86
C PHE A 430 7.78 -9.15 -11.81
N ALA A 431 8.95 -8.51 -11.93
CA ALA A 431 10.23 -9.17 -11.80
C ALA A 431 10.41 -9.75 -10.39
N LEU A 432 9.99 -9.04 -9.33
CA LEU A 432 10.05 -9.53 -7.95
C LEU A 432 9.16 -10.76 -7.75
N TYR A 433 7.91 -10.73 -8.22
CA TYR A 433 7.01 -11.88 -8.13
C TYR A 433 7.50 -13.08 -8.94
N GLN A 434 8.01 -12.84 -10.15
CA GLN A 434 8.62 -13.88 -10.97
C GLN A 434 9.82 -14.53 -10.26
N GLN A 435 10.71 -13.72 -9.68
CA GLN A 435 11.85 -14.23 -8.92
C GLN A 435 11.41 -15.07 -7.71
N ALA A 436 10.34 -14.66 -7.00
CA ALA A 436 9.78 -15.43 -5.89
C ALA A 436 9.23 -16.79 -6.34
N GLU A 437 8.48 -16.82 -7.44
CA GLU A 437 7.99 -18.06 -8.06
C GLU A 437 9.16 -18.96 -8.50
N GLU A 438 10.13 -18.43 -9.24
CA GLU A 438 11.29 -19.19 -9.74
C GLU A 438 12.17 -19.73 -8.60
N ARG A 439 12.38 -18.94 -7.54
CA ARG A 439 13.09 -19.37 -6.34
C ARG A 439 12.40 -20.55 -5.69
N SER A 440 11.06 -20.53 -5.62
CA SER A 440 10.28 -21.62 -5.06
C SER A 440 10.32 -22.90 -5.92
N LYS A 441 10.22 -22.76 -7.25
CA LYS A 441 10.37 -23.85 -8.22
C LYS A 441 11.76 -24.50 -8.14
N ARG A 442 12.84 -23.70 -8.05
CA ARG A 442 14.22 -24.20 -7.85
C ARG A 442 14.35 -25.01 -6.57
N ARG A 443 13.75 -24.55 -5.46
CA ARG A 443 13.73 -25.32 -4.20
C ARG A 443 12.97 -26.65 -4.32
N CYS A 444 12.06 -26.79 -5.27
CA CYS A 444 11.35 -28.04 -5.56
C CYS A 444 12.06 -28.90 -6.63
N GLY A 445 13.15 -28.42 -7.26
CA GLY A 445 13.82 -29.12 -8.37
C GLY A 445 13.09 -29.02 -9.71
N LEU A 446 12.19 -28.05 -9.87
CA LEU A 446 11.39 -27.82 -11.08
C LEU A 446 12.07 -26.86 -12.08
N LEU A 447 13.11 -26.15 -11.66
CA LEU A 447 13.89 -25.19 -12.45
C LEU A 447 15.39 -25.40 -12.22
#